data_AF-A0A3Q1J668-F1
#
_entry.id   AF-A0A3Q1J668-F1
#
_cell.length_a   1.000
_cell.length_b   1.000
_cell.length_c   1.000
_cell.angle_alpha   90.00
_cell.angle_beta   90.00
_cell.angle_gamma   90.00
#
_symmetry.space_group_name_H-M   'P 1'
#
loop_
_entity.id
_entity.type
_entity.pdbx_description
1 polymer ?
#
loop_
_entity_poly.entity_id
_entity_poly.type
_entity_poly.pdbx_seq_one_letter_code
_entity_poly.pdbx_strand_id
1 'polypeptide(L)'
;MMTGSAVSKHLQVVKVQPESRVQSGQWSTGLCECYKDMGDCCFALCCLPVFTCKVTSAVGACPCLPLLDCIGCVSPASLAMRASVRERFGIQGSVWSDCLYGCCCYPLSWLQISRELKRRAASHASSSSSSARYSALISLQGAHLV
;
A
#
# COMPACT_ATOMS: atom_id res chain seq x y z
N MET A 1 -3.47 -85.59 -17.21
CA MET A 1 -3.23 -84.28 -17.85
C MET A 1 -4.37 -83.35 -17.42
N MET A 2 -4.13 -82.50 -16.43
CA MET A 2 -5.12 -81.55 -15.90
C MET A 2 -4.77 -80.16 -16.45
N THR A 3 -5.62 -79.59 -17.29
CA THR A 3 -5.50 -78.19 -17.74
C THR A 3 -6.32 -77.31 -16.78
N GLY A 4 -5.64 -76.66 -15.85
CA GLY A 4 -6.25 -75.63 -15.01
C GLY A 4 -6.30 -74.30 -15.77
N SER A 5 -7.51 -73.80 -16.05
CA SER A 5 -7.70 -72.47 -16.65
C SER A 5 -7.69 -71.42 -15.54
N ALA A 6 -6.75 -70.48 -15.59
CA ALA A 6 -6.62 -69.40 -14.60
C ALA A 6 -7.64 -68.29 -14.87
N VAL A 7 -8.54 -68.05 -13.90
CA VAL A 7 -9.48 -66.91 -13.91
C VAL A 7 -8.72 -65.64 -13.56
N SER A 8 -8.55 -64.75 -14.54
CA SER A 8 -7.99 -63.41 -14.35
C SER A 8 -9.00 -62.53 -13.60
N LYS A 9 -8.72 -62.23 -12.32
CA LYS A 9 -9.51 -61.27 -11.54
C LYS A 9 -9.05 -59.86 -11.88
N HIS A 10 -9.89 -59.11 -12.59
CA HIS A 10 -9.67 -57.69 -12.86
C HIS A 10 -9.81 -56.90 -11.55
N LEU A 11 -8.70 -56.41 -11.00
CA LEU A 11 -8.68 -55.50 -9.86
C LEU A 11 -9.23 -54.14 -10.31
N GLN A 12 -10.49 -53.86 -9.99
CA GLN A 12 -11.01 -52.50 -10.10
C GLN A 12 -10.47 -51.67 -8.92
N VAL A 13 -9.47 -50.84 -9.21
CA VAL A 13 -9.00 -49.81 -8.27
C VAL A 13 -10.10 -48.77 -8.12
N VAL A 14 -10.82 -48.81 -6.99
CA VAL A 14 -11.79 -47.76 -6.64
C VAL A 14 -11.02 -46.47 -6.37
N LYS A 15 -11.00 -45.55 -7.34
CA LYS A 15 -10.50 -44.19 -7.15
C LYS A 15 -11.55 -43.36 -6.40
N VAL A 16 -11.65 -43.52 -5.09
CA VAL A 16 -12.35 -42.54 -4.25
C VAL A 16 -11.47 -41.28 -4.19
N GLN A 17 -11.78 -40.29 -5.02
CA GLN A 17 -11.32 -38.92 -4.80
C GLN A 17 -12.05 -38.40 -3.55
N PRO A 18 -11.36 -37.83 -2.53
CA PRO A 18 -12.04 -37.15 -1.45
C PRO A 18 -12.76 -35.92 -2.04
N GLU A 19 -14.09 -35.98 -2.12
CA GLU A 19 -14.93 -34.84 -2.47
C GLU A 19 -14.84 -33.86 -1.29
N SER A 20 -13.83 -32.99 -1.30
CA SER A 20 -13.84 -31.81 -0.44
C SER A 20 -14.98 -30.92 -0.93
N ARG A 21 -16.13 -30.98 -0.25
CA ARG A 21 -17.24 -30.06 -0.50
C ARG A 21 -16.79 -28.65 -0.07
N VAL A 22 -16.06 -27.96 -0.94
CA VAL A 22 -15.79 -26.54 -0.81
C VAL A 22 -17.13 -25.84 -1.03
N GLN A 23 -17.77 -25.41 0.06
CA GLN A 23 -18.90 -24.49 -0.08
C GLN A 23 -18.37 -23.22 -0.75
N SER A 24 -18.84 -22.94 -1.97
CA SER A 24 -18.52 -21.71 -2.68
C SER A 24 -19.14 -20.52 -1.92
N GLY A 25 -18.36 -19.91 -1.03
CA GLY A 25 -18.72 -18.66 -0.37
C GLY A 25 -18.37 -17.47 -1.26
N GLN A 26 -19.27 -16.50 -1.36
CA GLN A 26 -19.00 -15.19 -1.98
C GLN A 26 -18.70 -14.16 -0.89
N TRP A 27 -18.00 -13.08 -1.25
CA TRP A 27 -17.83 -11.93 -0.36
C TRP A 27 -19.19 -11.34 0.01
N SER A 28 -19.40 -11.06 1.29
CA SER A 28 -20.66 -10.49 1.80
C SER A 28 -20.80 -8.98 1.57
N THR A 29 -19.71 -8.31 1.18
CA THR A 29 -19.66 -6.86 0.95
C THR A 29 -18.87 -6.52 -0.31
N GLY A 30 -19.21 -5.40 -0.96
CA GLY A 30 -18.46 -4.85 -2.08
C GLY A 30 -17.21 -4.07 -1.65
N LEU A 31 -16.28 -3.82 -2.58
CA LEU A 31 -15.03 -3.08 -2.31
C LEU A 31 -15.26 -1.63 -1.86
N CYS A 32 -16.31 -0.98 -2.33
CA CYS A 32 -16.59 0.44 -2.09
C CYS A 32 -17.62 0.67 -0.97
N GLU A 33 -17.80 -0.29 -0.06
CA GLU A 33 -18.76 -0.18 1.05
C GLU A 33 -18.15 0.43 2.32
N CYS A 34 -17.28 1.43 2.17
CA CYS A 34 -16.60 2.11 3.28
C CYS A 34 -17.53 2.78 4.31
N TYR A 35 -18.80 3.02 3.95
CA TYR A 35 -19.78 3.64 4.84
C TYR A 35 -20.16 2.76 6.05
N LYS A 36 -19.94 1.44 5.95
CA LYS A 36 -20.19 0.48 7.04
C LYS A 36 -19.12 0.57 8.14
N ASP A 37 -17.86 0.77 7.75
CA ASP A 37 -16.70 0.81 8.65
C ASP A 37 -15.73 1.94 8.26
N MET A 38 -16.15 3.19 8.53
CA MET A 38 -15.37 4.40 8.18
C MET A 38 -13.98 4.40 8.82
N GLY A 39 -13.85 3.86 10.03
CA GLY A 39 -12.57 3.76 10.75
C GLY A 39 -11.57 2.87 10.02
N ASP A 40 -11.99 1.65 9.65
CA ASP A 40 -11.15 0.70 8.92
C ASP A 40 -10.87 1.18 7.49
N CYS A 41 -11.84 1.82 6.83
CA CYS A 41 -11.60 2.42 5.51
C CYS A 41 -10.57 3.55 5.58
N CYS A 42 -10.69 4.46 6.55
CA CYS A 42 -9.71 5.52 6.77
C CYS A 42 -8.34 4.94 7.10
N PHE A 43 -8.28 3.90 7.94
CA PHE A 43 -7.03 3.26 8.31
C PHE A 43 -6.38 2.50 7.16
N ALA A 44 -7.15 1.82 6.31
CA ALA A 44 -6.66 1.18 5.09
C ALA A 44 -6.11 2.22 4.09
N LEU A 45 -6.80 3.35 3.92
CA LEU A 45 -6.36 4.42 3.01
C LEU A 45 -5.14 5.19 3.54
N CYS A 46 -5.09 5.41 4.85
CA CYS A 46 -4.02 6.16 5.47
C CYS A 46 -2.79 5.29 5.71
N CYS A 47 -2.97 4.02 6.10
CA CYS A 47 -1.94 3.12 6.61
C CYS A 47 -2.14 1.67 6.15
N LEU A 48 -2.22 1.49 4.83
CA LEU A 48 -2.46 0.19 4.20
C LEU A 48 -1.55 -0.94 4.71
N PRO A 49 -0.22 -0.76 4.85
CA PRO A 49 0.68 -1.79 5.40
C PRO A 49 0.27 -2.35 6.74
N VAL A 50 -0.17 -1.48 7.65
CA VAL A 50 -0.51 -1.89 9.01
C VAL A 50 -1.90 -2.50 9.01
N PHE A 51 -2.83 -1.95 8.22
CA PHE A 51 -4.15 -2.52 8.03
C PHE A 51 -4.08 -3.95 7.49
N THR A 52 -3.27 -4.19 6.46
CA THR A 52 -3.07 -5.54 5.89
C THR A 52 -2.47 -6.48 6.93
N CYS A 53 -1.49 -6.04 7.74
CA CYS A 53 -0.99 -6.85 8.85
C CYS A 53 -2.10 -7.26 9.84
N LYS A 54 -3.05 -6.35 10.16
CA LYS A 54 -4.18 -6.66 11.03
C LYS A 54 -5.10 -7.72 10.41
N VAL A 55 -5.43 -7.57 9.13
CA VAL A 55 -6.26 -8.53 8.39
C VAL A 55 -5.58 -9.89 8.29
N THR A 56 -4.29 -9.92 7.94
CA THR A 56 -3.50 -11.16 7.84
C THR A 56 -3.40 -11.89 9.18
N SER A 57 -3.25 -11.14 10.28
CA SER A 57 -3.29 -11.72 11.64
C SER A 57 -4.65 -12.32 11.96
N ALA A 58 -5.74 -11.65 11.58
CA ALA A 58 -7.10 -12.11 11.84
C ALA A 58 -7.45 -13.41 11.10
N VAL A 59 -6.86 -13.65 9.93
CA VAL A 59 -7.00 -14.92 9.18
C VAL A 59 -5.98 -15.99 9.59
N GLY A 60 -5.16 -15.73 10.61
CA GLY A 60 -4.18 -16.68 11.14
C GLY A 60 -2.90 -16.87 10.31
N ALA A 61 -2.64 -15.99 9.35
CA ALA A 61 -1.42 -16.01 8.53
C ALA A 61 -0.31 -15.12 9.14
N CYS A 62 0.94 -15.25 8.66
CA CYS A 62 2.04 -14.42 9.21
C CYS A 62 1.76 -12.93 8.97
N PRO A 63 1.71 -12.09 10.01
CA PRO A 63 1.55 -10.64 9.85
C PRO A 63 2.69 -9.99 9.09
N CYS A 64 3.80 -10.70 8.89
CA CYS A 64 4.96 -10.27 8.14
C CYS A 64 4.79 -10.31 6.61
N LEU A 65 3.83 -11.09 6.10
CA LEU A 65 3.61 -11.26 4.66
C LEU A 65 3.33 -9.92 3.95
N PRO A 66 2.44 -9.04 4.45
CA PRO A 66 2.16 -7.75 3.81
C PRO A 66 3.29 -6.72 3.96
N LEU A 67 4.19 -6.89 4.93
CA LEU A 67 5.39 -6.04 5.03
C LEU A 67 6.36 -6.27 3.87
N LEU A 68 6.30 -7.42 3.19
CA LEU A 68 7.11 -7.68 2.01
C LEU A 68 6.68 -6.80 0.83
N ASP A 69 5.38 -6.55 0.70
CA ASP A 69 4.83 -5.65 -0.33
C ASP A 69 5.25 -4.19 -0.11
N CYS A 70 5.53 -3.81 1.14
CA CYS A 70 5.87 -2.44 1.51
C CYS A 70 7.16 -1.92 0.88
N ILE A 71 8.11 -2.82 0.60
CA ILE A 71 9.40 -2.47 -0.04
C ILE A 71 9.18 -2.04 -1.50
N GLY A 72 8.16 -2.59 -2.17
CA GLY A 72 7.81 -2.24 -3.55
C GLY A 72 6.83 -1.06 -3.69
N CYS A 73 6.11 -0.71 -2.61
CA CYS A 73 5.04 0.29 -2.67
C CYS A 73 5.49 1.75 -2.50
N VAL A 74 6.78 2.02 -2.25
CA VAL A 74 7.26 3.40 -2.11
C VAL A 74 7.47 4.04 -3.47
N SER A 75 6.62 5.00 -3.82
CA SER A 75 6.80 5.81 -5.03
C SER A 75 8.17 6.53 -5.00
N PRO A 76 9.05 6.30 -5.98
CA PRO A 76 10.35 6.98 -6.05
C PRO A 76 10.22 8.50 -6.06
N ALA A 77 9.15 9.03 -6.69
CA ALA A 77 8.87 10.46 -6.73
C ALA A 77 8.58 11.04 -5.34
N SER A 78 7.81 10.33 -4.51
CA SER A 78 7.52 10.78 -3.14
C SER A 78 8.78 10.77 -2.27
N LEU A 79 9.59 9.72 -2.38
CA LEU A 79 10.86 9.62 -1.66
C LEU A 79 11.83 10.73 -2.06
N ALA A 80 11.98 10.96 -3.37
CA ALA A 80 12.82 12.04 -3.90
C ALA A 80 12.36 13.42 -3.45
N MET A 81 11.05 13.68 -3.46
CA MET A 81 10.50 14.96 -3.00
C MET A 81 10.75 15.20 -1.51
N ARG A 82 10.61 14.18 -0.66
CA ARG A 82 10.94 14.32 0.77
C ARG A 82 12.43 14.53 0.99
N ALA A 83 13.28 13.77 0.32
CA ALA A 83 14.73 13.96 0.40
C ALA A 83 15.13 15.39 0.01
N SER A 84 14.60 15.87 -1.12
CA SER A 84 14.83 17.24 -1.63
C SER A 84 14.36 18.31 -0.63
N VAL A 85 13.17 18.18 -0.05
CA VAL A 85 12.66 19.13 0.96
C VAL A 85 13.51 19.11 2.23
N ARG A 86 13.95 17.93 2.66
CA ARG A 86 14.79 17.78 3.86
C ARG A 86 16.16 18.41 3.66
N GLU A 87 16.78 18.18 2.51
CA GLU A 87 18.06 18.76 2.14
C GLU A 87 17.97 20.29 2.02
N ARG A 88 16.96 20.80 1.30
CA ARG A 88 16.76 22.24 1.10
C ARG A 88 16.53 23.02 2.39
N PHE A 89 15.89 22.43 3.39
CA PHE A 89 15.52 23.12 4.62
C PHE A 89 16.26 22.61 5.88
N GLY A 90 17.25 21.73 5.72
CA GLY A 90 18.02 21.15 6.83
C GLY A 90 17.16 20.37 7.84
N ILE A 91 16.14 19.64 7.37
CA ILE A 91 15.22 18.89 8.24
C ILE A 91 15.86 17.54 8.63
N GLN A 92 15.88 17.24 9.93
CA GLN A 92 16.47 16.02 10.49
C GLN A 92 15.65 14.75 10.22
N GLY A 93 16.31 13.58 10.19
CA GLY A 93 15.72 12.24 9.93
C GLY A 93 16.47 11.39 8.90
N SER A 94 15.85 10.32 8.38
CA SER A 94 16.53 9.29 7.59
C SER A 94 15.71 8.78 6.39
N VAL A 95 16.38 8.17 5.42
CA VAL A 95 15.75 7.48 4.27
C VAL A 95 14.76 6.41 4.73
N TRP A 96 15.07 5.70 5.82
CA TRP A 96 14.17 4.71 6.41
C TRP A 96 12.87 5.32 6.92
N SER A 97 12.94 6.43 7.63
CA SER A 97 11.73 7.17 8.02
C SER A 97 10.99 7.67 6.78
N ASP A 98 11.70 8.08 5.73
CA ASP A 98 11.07 8.60 4.53
C ASP A 98 10.29 7.52 3.76
N CYS A 99 10.88 6.34 3.65
CA CYS A 99 10.28 5.11 3.13
C CYS A 99 9.04 4.72 3.94
N LEU A 100 9.14 4.71 5.27
CA LEU A 100 8.03 4.36 6.16
C LEU A 100 6.83 5.29 5.97
N TYR A 101 6.98 6.62 5.98
CA TYR A 101 5.80 7.47 5.74
C TYR A 101 5.36 7.47 4.26
N GLY A 102 6.25 7.18 3.32
CA GLY A 102 5.89 6.99 1.91
C GLY A 102 5.03 5.75 1.69
N CYS A 103 5.26 4.69 2.46
CA CYS A 103 4.51 3.44 2.41
C CYS A 103 3.24 3.47 3.29
N CYS A 104 3.41 3.87 4.55
CA CYS A 104 2.39 3.78 5.59
C CYS A 104 1.52 5.03 5.71
N CYS A 105 1.83 6.13 5.01
CA CYS A 105 1.16 7.42 5.16
C CYS A 105 1.22 8.26 3.86
N TYR A 106 1.12 7.63 2.68
CA TYR A 106 1.43 8.29 1.41
C TYR A 106 0.75 9.66 1.20
N PRO A 107 -0.59 9.80 1.34
CA PRO A 107 -1.25 11.09 1.15
C PRO A 107 -0.85 12.11 2.21
N LEU A 108 -0.70 11.66 3.47
CA LEU A 108 -0.31 12.50 4.60
C LEU A 108 1.13 13.00 4.47
N SER A 109 2.01 12.18 3.90
CA SER A 109 3.40 12.53 3.58
C SER A 109 3.47 13.70 2.59
N TRP A 110 2.67 13.65 1.51
CA TRP A 110 2.57 14.76 0.57
C TRP A 110 1.92 16.01 1.18
N LEU A 111 0.91 15.83 2.04
CA LEU A 111 0.29 16.93 2.77
C LEU A 111 1.29 17.61 3.72
N GLN A 112 2.14 16.83 4.38
CA GLN A 112 3.25 17.34 5.21
C GLN A 112 4.22 18.19 4.37
N ILE A 113 4.65 17.69 3.21
CA ILE A 113 5.52 18.43 2.28
C ILE A 113 4.85 19.76 1.86
N SER A 114 3.58 19.70 1.45
CA SER A 114 2.82 20.88 1.02
C SER A 114 2.74 21.96 2.11
N ARG A 115 2.44 21.54 3.35
CA ARG A 115 2.36 22.46 4.51
C ARG A 115 3.71 23.10 4.80
N GLU A 116 4.79 22.34 4.74
CA GLU A 116 6.14 22.87 5.00
C GLU A 116 6.55 23.90 3.94
N LEU A 117 6.30 23.61 2.65
CA LEU A 117 6.56 24.56 1.56
C LEU A 117 5.76 25.87 1.74
N LYS A 118 4.47 25.77 2.07
CA LYS A 118 3.61 26.94 2.33
C LYS A 118 4.12 27.78 3.50
N ARG A 119 4.50 27.13 4.60
CA ARG A 119 5.01 27.80 5.80
C ARG A 119 6.31 28.57 5.52
N ARG A 120 7.26 27.95 4.81
CA ARG A 120 8.54 28.57 4.43
C ARG A 120 8.33 29.74 3.47
N ALA A 121 7.43 29.60 2.49
CA ALA A 121 7.09 30.69 1.57
C ALA A 121 6.52 31.92 2.29
N ALA A 122 5.62 31.71 3.27
CA ALA A 122 5.05 32.79 4.08
C ALA A 122 6.11 33.52 4.95
N SER A 123 7.09 32.78 5.50
CA SER A 123 8.21 33.36 6.24
C SER A 123 9.13 34.21 5.36
N HIS A 124 9.33 33.84 4.09
CA HIS A 124 10.09 34.67 3.15
C HIS A 124 9.30 35.90 2.67
N ALA A 125 7.98 35.76 2.47
CA ALA A 125 7.11 36.88 2.06
C ALA A 125 6.95 37.95 3.15
N SER A 126 7.05 37.58 4.43
CA SER A 126 7.06 38.54 5.56
C SER A 126 8.38 39.33 5.67
N SER A 127 9.43 38.93 4.94
CA SER A 127 10.70 39.65 4.83
C SER A 127 10.88 40.44 3.52
N SER A 128 9.96 40.31 2.55
CA SER A 128 9.98 41.05 1.29
C SER A 128 8.58 41.07 0.68
N SER A 129 7.95 42.26 0.63
CA SER A 129 6.64 42.52 0.02
C SER A 129 6.52 41.86 -1.36
N SER A 130 5.93 40.66 -1.46
CA SER A 130 5.86 39.90 -2.73
C SER A 130 4.93 38.67 -2.65
N SER A 131 3.64 38.91 -2.42
CA SER A 131 2.59 37.90 -2.71
C SER A 131 2.60 37.46 -4.20
N ALA A 132 3.25 38.22 -5.11
CA ALA A 132 3.30 37.89 -6.53
C ALA A 132 4.27 36.75 -6.92
N ARG A 133 5.28 36.43 -6.10
CA ARG A 133 6.35 35.49 -6.50
C ARG A 133 6.00 34.00 -6.35
N TYR A 134 5.06 33.65 -5.45
CA TYR A 134 4.68 32.23 -5.25
C TYR A 134 3.82 31.70 -6.40
N SER A 135 2.93 32.53 -6.96
CA SER A 135 2.08 32.18 -8.10
C SER A 135 2.92 31.89 -9.34
N ALA A 136 3.96 32.70 -9.56
CA ALA A 136 4.86 32.55 -10.69
C ALA A 136 5.69 31.25 -10.64
N LEU A 137 6.16 30.82 -9.46
CA LEU A 137 6.95 29.59 -9.33
C LEU A 137 6.11 28.32 -9.55
N ILE A 138 4.87 28.26 -9.04
CA ILE A 138 3.97 27.14 -9.32
C ILE A 138 3.60 27.10 -10.81
N SER A 139 3.35 28.27 -11.42
CA SER A 139 3.00 28.35 -12.84
C SER A 139 4.15 27.96 -13.77
N LEU A 140 5.40 28.28 -13.40
CA LEU A 140 6.58 27.89 -14.19
C LEU A 140 6.86 26.39 -14.10
N GLN A 141 6.55 25.78 -12.95
CA GLN A 141 6.76 24.35 -12.72
C GLN A 141 5.66 23.48 -13.32
N GLY A 142 4.44 24.02 -13.50
CA GLY A 142 3.37 23.39 -14.27
C GLY A 142 3.59 23.42 -15.79
N ALA A 143 4.31 24.40 -16.30
CA ALA A 143 4.62 24.51 -17.74
C ALA A 143 5.73 23.58 -18.23
N HIS A 144 6.51 22.98 -17.32
CA HIS A 144 7.61 22.06 -17.64
C HIS A 144 7.23 20.58 -17.47
N LEU A 145 5.94 20.30 -17.23
CA LEU A 145 5.39 18.95 -17.03
C LEU A 145 4.21 18.62 -17.97
N VAL A 146 4.11 19.34 -19.10
CA VAL A 146 3.20 18.97 -20.21
C VAL A 146 3.99 18.61 -21.45
#